data_AF-A0A6N8W1W3-F1
#
_entry.id   AF-A0A6N8W1W3-F1
#
_cell.length_a   1.000
_cell.length_b   1.000
_cell.length_c   1.000
_cell.angle_alpha   90.00
_cell.angle_beta   90.00
_cell.angle_gamma   90.00
#
_symmetry.space_group_name_H-M   'P 1'
#
loop_
_entity.id
_entity.type
_entity.pdbx_description
1 polymer ?
#
loop_
_entity_poly.entity_id
_entity_poly.type
_entity_poly.pdbx_seq_one_letter_code
_entity_poly.pdbx_strand_id
1 'polypeptide(L)'
;MPIVMIEWPDILGPTSEIALEEYLLAMVVSLAASIAIYVLYLIFYRDWQRGAGIHRVFLLAGPAITLLFIAIQWSLPLSLGLLGALSFVRFRTPIKDPAEIGYLLVVIASSIGAATYNYELIGILFAAV
;
A
#
# COMPACT_ATOMS: atom_id res chain seq x y z
N MET A 1 15.08 51.89 -17.02
CA MET A 1 15.06 50.44 -16.73
C MET A 1 16.49 49.93 -16.86
N PRO A 2 17.01 49.23 -15.84
CA PRO A 2 17.23 47.80 -16.04
C PRO A 2 16.57 46.97 -14.94
N ILE A 3 16.30 45.73 -15.34
CA ILE A 3 15.54 44.68 -14.67
C ILE A 3 16.09 44.42 -13.26
N VAL A 4 15.19 44.47 -12.27
CA VAL A 4 15.41 43.88 -10.95
C VAL A 4 15.52 42.38 -11.17
N MET A 5 16.69 41.82 -10.86
CA MET A 5 16.90 40.39 -10.72
C MET A 5 16.03 39.93 -9.55
N ILE A 6 14.78 39.56 -9.84
CA ILE A 6 13.94 38.80 -8.91
C ILE A 6 14.65 37.47 -8.75
N GLU A 7 15.34 37.31 -7.62
CA GLU A 7 15.70 35.99 -7.11
C GLU A 7 14.38 35.25 -6.94
N TRP A 8 14.12 34.29 -7.83
CA TRP A 8 13.06 33.33 -7.62
C TRP A 8 13.41 32.60 -6.33
N PRO A 9 12.64 32.74 -5.24
CA PRO A 9 12.83 31.86 -4.09
C PRO A 9 12.67 30.44 -4.60
N ASP A 10 13.52 29.51 -4.16
CA ASP A 10 13.55 28.12 -4.60
C ASP A 10 12.17 27.42 -4.48
N ILE A 11 11.30 27.65 -5.47
CA ILE A 11 9.96 27.05 -5.60
C ILE A 11 10.10 25.56 -5.93
N LEU A 12 11.32 25.15 -6.32
CA LEU A 12 11.77 23.78 -6.21
C LEU A 12 12.25 23.62 -4.77
N GLY A 13 11.30 23.34 -3.85
CA GLY A 13 11.62 22.91 -2.49
C GLY A 13 12.70 21.82 -2.53
N PRO A 14 13.47 21.64 -1.43
CA PRO A 14 14.71 20.87 -1.44
C PRO A 14 14.51 19.65 -2.32
N THR A 15 15.17 19.62 -3.47
CA THR A 15 15.35 18.38 -4.20
C THR A 15 16.30 17.57 -3.34
N SER A 16 15.82 17.12 -2.18
CA SER A 16 16.26 15.86 -1.63
C SER A 16 15.97 14.90 -2.78
N GLU A 17 17.01 14.63 -3.55
CA GLU A 17 17.07 13.39 -4.30
C GLU A 17 16.54 12.35 -3.34
N ILE A 18 15.30 11.89 -3.56
CA ILE A 18 14.63 10.94 -2.67
C ILE A 18 15.63 9.81 -2.57
N ALA A 19 16.25 9.69 -1.41
CA ALA A 19 17.50 8.98 -1.35
C ALA A 19 17.17 7.50 -1.54
N LEU A 20 18.07 6.75 -2.19
CA LEU A 20 17.85 5.31 -2.41
C LEU A 20 17.49 4.59 -1.10
N GLU A 21 17.98 5.11 0.02
CA GLU A 21 17.65 4.69 1.38
C GLU A 21 16.16 4.80 1.73
N GLU A 22 15.45 5.85 1.32
CA GLU A 22 14.02 6.03 1.60
C GLU A 22 13.18 5.00 0.83
N TYR A 23 13.50 4.78 -0.44
CA TYR A 23 12.86 3.74 -1.25
C TYR A 23 13.09 2.33 -0.67
N LEU A 24 14.32 2.06 -0.22
CA LEU A 24 14.69 0.77 0.36
C LEU A 24 14.00 0.58 1.72
N LEU A 25 13.90 1.64 2.53
CA LEU A 25 13.16 1.65 3.79
C LEU A 25 11.67 1.36 3.56
N ALA A 26 11.03 2.05 2.60
CA ALA A 26 9.63 1.80 2.23
C ALA A 26 9.39 0.34 1.83
N MET A 27 10.35 -0.27 1.13
CA MET A 27 10.25 -1.66 0.69
C MET A 27 10.40 -2.66 1.84
N VAL A 28 11.33 -2.40 2.76
CA VAL A 28 11.51 -3.20 3.98
C VAL A 28 10.28 -3.09 4.89
N VAL A 29 9.74 -1.88 5.07
CA VAL A 29 8.54 -1.64 5.88
C VAL A 29 7.32 -2.34 5.29
N SER A 30 7.14 -2.26 3.96
CA SER A 30 6.06 -3.00 3.28
C SER A 30 6.18 -4.50 3.47
N LEU A 31 7.39 -5.06 3.29
CA LEU A 31 7.63 -6.47 3.49
C LEU A 31 7.34 -6.89 4.94
N ALA A 32 7.79 -6.11 5.92
CA ALA A 32 7.52 -6.34 7.33
C ALA A 32 6.02 -6.29 7.65
N ALA A 33 5.29 -5.31 7.10
CA ALA A 33 3.84 -5.20 7.24
C ALA A 33 3.11 -6.41 6.63
N SER A 34 3.50 -6.85 5.43
CA SER A 34 2.96 -8.04 4.79
C SER A 34 3.21 -9.32 5.61
N ILE A 35 4.37 -9.45 6.23
CA ILE A 35 4.68 -10.57 7.14
C ILE A 35 3.80 -10.48 8.40
N ALA A 36 3.64 -9.29 8.99
CA ALA A 36 2.79 -9.10 10.15
C ALA A 36 1.33 -9.51 9.86
N ILE A 37 0.79 -9.13 8.69
CA ILE A 37 -0.56 -9.50 8.27
C ILE A 37 -0.67 -11.00 8.00
N TYR A 38 0.37 -11.61 7.40
CA TYR A 38 0.43 -13.06 7.23
C TYR A 38 0.36 -13.80 8.58
N VAL A 39 1.09 -13.33 9.58
CA VAL A 39 1.06 -13.90 10.93
C VAL A 39 -0.31 -13.69 11.58
N LEU A 40 -0.90 -12.49 11.44
CA LEU A 40 -2.23 -12.19 11.99
C LEU A 40 -3.29 -13.10 11.37
N TYR A 41 -3.23 -13.31 10.05
CA TYR A 41 -4.07 -14.28 9.35
C TYR A 41 -3.92 -15.69 9.92
N LEU A 42 -2.69 -16.18 10.15
CA LEU A 42 -2.47 -17.52 10.74
C LEU A 42 -3.01 -17.66 12.17
N ILE A 43 -2.98 -16.60 12.96
CA ILE A 43 -3.47 -16.61 14.34
C ILE A 43 -5.00 -16.67 14.38
N PHE A 44 -5.68 -15.86 13.55
CA PHE A 44 -7.14 -15.76 13.55
C PHE A 44 -7.82 -16.85 12.70
N TYR A 45 -7.22 -17.29 11.59
CA TYR A 45 -7.76 -18.29 10.66
C TYR A 45 -7.07 -19.65 10.83
N ARG A 46 -7.34 -20.32 11.96
CA ARG A 46 -6.60 -21.54 12.30
C ARG A 46 -7.06 -22.83 11.60
N ASP A 47 -8.32 -23.03 11.17
CA ASP A 47 -8.70 -24.39 10.72
C ASP A 47 -9.82 -24.58 9.66
N TRP A 48 -10.68 -23.61 9.33
CA TRP A 48 -11.89 -23.93 8.56
C TRP A 48 -11.86 -23.63 7.06
N GLN A 49 -11.13 -24.46 6.32
CA GLN A 49 -11.08 -24.50 4.85
C GLN A 49 -10.03 -23.56 4.26
N ARG A 50 -8.79 -24.08 4.12
CA ARG A 50 -7.73 -23.45 3.30
C ARG A 50 -8.18 -23.36 1.85
N GLY A 51 -8.89 -22.30 1.50
CA GLY A 51 -9.13 -21.92 0.11
C GLY A 51 -7.81 -21.52 -0.55
N ALA A 52 -7.37 -22.28 -1.55
CA ALA A 52 -6.32 -21.96 -2.54
C ALA A 52 -4.95 -21.40 -2.08
N GLY A 53 -4.68 -21.20 -0.79
CA GLY A 53 -3.41 -20.65 -0.29
C GLY A 53 -3.26 -19.13 -0.44
N ILE A 54 -4.35 -18.36 -0.41
CA ILE A 54 -4.38 -16.89 -0.59
C ILE A 54 -3.38 -16.15 0.31
N HIS A 55 -3.13 -16.63 1.53
CA HIS A 55 -2.12 -16.08 2.44
C HIS A 55 -0.70 -15.91 1.86
N ARG A 56 -0.32 -16.70 0.82
CA ARG A 56 0.99 -16.58 0.16
C ARG A 56 1.06 -15.34 -0.72
N VAL A 57 -0.10 -14.90 -1.22
CA VAL A 57 -0.24 -13.71 -2.03
C VAL A 57 0.06 -12.47 -1.20
N PHE A 58 -0.24 -12.44 0.11
CA PHE A 58 0.03 -11.29 0.97
C PHE A 58 1.52 -10.92 1.03
N LEU A 59 2.39 -11.94 1.04
CA LEU A 59 3.85 -11.74 1.10
C LEU A 59 4.42 -11.16 -0.19
N LEU A 60 3.84 -11.53 -1.33
CA LEU A 60 4.24 -11.01 -2.65
C LEU A 60 3.56 -9.69 -2.99
N ALA A 61 2.30 -9.53 -2.57
CA ALA A 61 1.47 -8.38 -2.91
C ALA A 61 2.00 -7.10 -2.27
N GLY A 62 2.44 -7.12 -1.02
CA GLY A 62 2.94 -5.92 -0.33
C GLY A 62 4.04 -5.19 -1.09
N PRO A 63 5.23 -5.80 -1.26
CA PRO A 63 6.34 -5.18 -1.98
C PRO A 63 6.01 -4.88 -3.46
N ALA A 64 5.15 -5.69 -4.10
CA ALA A 64 4.73 -5.43 -5.46
C ALA A 64 3.86 -4.16 -5.56
N ILE A 65 2.91 -3.97 -4.64
CA ILE A 65 2.04 -2.79 -4.60
C ILE A 65 2.85 -1.54 -4.25
N THR A 66 3.79 -1.61 -3.32
CA THR A 66 4.64 -0.45 -2.99
C THR A 66 5.52 -0.03 -4.14
N LEU A 67 6.16 -0.98 -4.82
CA LEU A 67 6.95 -0.67 -6.00
C LEU A 67 6.07 -0.05 -7.11
N LEU A 68 4.88 -0.60 -7.32
CA LEU A 68 3.92 -0.10 -8.30
C LEU A 68 3.49 1.34 -8.00
N PHE A 69 3.23 1.67 -6.73
CA PHE A 69 2.87 3.04 -6.32
C PHE A 69 4.05 4.02 -6.41
N ILE A 70 5.25 3.60 -6.01
CA ILE A 70 6.48 4.38 -6.18
C ILE A 70 6.73 4.69 -7.66
N ALA A 71 6.49 3.73 -8.56
CA ALA A 71 6.79 3.87 -9.98
C ALA A 71 5.78 4.73 -10.76
N ILE A 72 4.49 4.70 -10.40
CA ILE A 72 3.42 5.22 -11.27
C ILE A 72 2.73 6.50 -10.73
N GLN A 73 2.78 6.78 -9.40
CA GLN A 73 2.36 7.99 -8.64
C GLN A 73 1.06 8.73 -9.02
N TRP A 74 0.80 9.03 -10.30
CA TRP A 74 -0.21 9.99 -10.76
C TRP A 74 -1.59 9.43 -11.14
N SER A 75 -1.71 8.17 -11.55
CA SER A 75 -2.96 7.65 -12.16
C SER A 75 -3.58 6.44 -11.46
N LEU A 76 -2.84 5.79 -10.55
CA LEU A 76 -3.31 4.60 -9.86
C LEU A 76 -4.40 4.86 -8.82
N PRO A 77 -4.29 5.83 -7.88
CA PRO A 77 -5.29 5.99 -6.81
C PRO A 77 -6.70 6.27 -7.34
N LEU A 78 -6.80 7.12 -8.37
CA LEU A 78 -8.06 7.53 -8.99
C LEU A 78 -8.69 6.39 -9.82
N SER A 79 -7.84 5.58 -10.48
CA SER A 79 -8.27 4.39 -11.23
C SER A 79 -8.66 3.22 -10.32
N LEU A 80 -7.89 2.95 -9.25
CA LEU A 80 -8.15 1.90 -8.27
C LEU A 80 -9.50 2.10 -7.56
N GLY A 81 -9.87 3.35 -7.24
CA GLY A 81 -11.17 3.67 -6.67
C GLY A 81 -12.34 3.32 -7.60
N LEU A 82 -12.21 3.64 -8.89
CA LEU A 82 -13.23 3.34 -9.90
C LEU A 82 -13.32 1.83 -10.20
N LEU A 83 -12.17 1.17 -10.37
CA LEU A 83 -12.08 -0.27 -10.64
C LEU A 83 -12.60 -1.11 -9.45
N GLY A 84 -12.30 -0.68 -8.22
CA GLY A 84 -12.78 -1.30 -6.99
C GLY A 84 -14.29 -1.17 -6.83
N ALA A 85 -14.86 0.01 -7.08
CA ALA A 85 -16.30 0.23 -7.05
C ALA A 85 -17.04 -0.60 -8.12
N LEU A 86 -16.50 -0.67 -9.34
CA LEU A 86 -17.09 -1.45 -10.43
C LEU A 86 -17.00 -2.96 -10.17
N SER A 87 -15.92 -3.43 -9.54
CA SER A 87 -15.74 -4.83 -9.13
C SER A 87 -16.75 -5.24 -8.06
N PHE A 88 -17.04 -4.38 -7.08
CA PHE A 88 -18.02 -4.66 -6.02
C PHE A 88 -19.45 -4.82 -6.58
N VAL A 89 -19.82 -3.99 -7.58
CA VAL A 89 -21.16 -3.98 -8.18
C VAL A 89 -21.47 -5.26 -9.00
N ARG A 90 -20.46 -6.02 -9.47
CA ARG A 90 -20.68 -7.25 -10.26
C ARG A 90 -20.47 -8.55 -9.48
N PHE A 91 -20.24 -8.54 -8.17
CA PHE A 91 -20.20 -9.80 -7.41
C PHE A 91 -21.62 -10.37 -7.25
N ARG A 92 -22.07 -11.11 -8.27
CA ARG A 92 -23.30 -11.92 -8.24
C ARG A 92 -23.03 -13.37 -7.83
N THR A 93 -21.78 -13.72 -7.52
CA THR A 93 -21.37 -15.02 -6.98
C THR A 93 -20.78 -14.81 -5.59
N PRO A 94 -21.23 -15.57 -4.56
CA PRO A 94 -20.71 -15.41 -3.21
C PRO A 94 -19.19 -15.59 -3.18
N ILE A 95 -18.49 -14.59 -2.65
CA ILE A 95 -17.07 -14.70 -2.28
C ILE A 95 -16.97 -15.78 -1.19
N LYS A 96 -16.06 -16.74 -1.36
CA LYS A 96 -15.94 -17.93 -0.49
C LYS A 96 -15.65 -17.58 0.97
N ASP A 97 -14.88 -16.53 1.22
CA ASP A 97 -14.64 -16.01 2.58
C ASP A 97 -14.43 -14.48 2.54
N PRO A 98 -15.34 -13.68 3.10
CA PRO A 98 -15.21 -12.22 3.11
C PRO A 98 -14.02 -11.72 3.96
N ALA A 99 -13.52 -12.51 4.92
CA ALA A 99 -12.42 -12.07 5.76
C ALA A 99 -11.07 -12.04 5.02
N GLU A 100 -10.86 -12.94 4.07
CA GLU A 100 -9.65 -12.95 3.24
C GLU A 100 -9.52 -11.65 2.43
N ILE A 101 -10.64 -11.08 1.98
CA ILE A 101 -10.67 -9.76 1.34
C ILE A 101 -10.31 -8.66 2.33
N GLY A 102 -10.78 -8.75 3.57
CA GLY A 102 -10.41 -7.81 4.63
C GLY A 102 -8.90 -7.75 4.84
N TYR A 103 -8.23 -8.90 4.98
CA TYR A 103 -6.77 -8.96 5.09
C TYR A 103 -6.04 -8.42 3.87
N LEU A 104 -6.57 -8.71 2.67
CA LEU A 104 -5.99 -8.21 1.43
C LEU A 104 -6.08 -6.67 1.34
N LEU A 105 -7.19 -6.08 1.80
CA LEU A 105 -7.34 -4.62 1.91
C LEU A 105 -6.35 -4.00 2.90
N VAL A 106 -6.09 -4.65 4.04
CA VAL A 106 -5.10 -4.22 5.03
C VAL A 106 -3.68 -4.27 4.44
N VAL A 107 -3.35 -5.29 3.64
CA VAL A 107 -2.06 -5.37 2.91
C VAL A 107 -1.92 -4.22 1.91
N ILE A 108 -2.97 -3.95 1.13
CA ILE A 108 -2.96 -2.84 0.16
C ILE A 108 -2.79 -1.49 0.89
N ALA A 109 -3.55 -1.25 1.96
CA ALA A 109 -3.52 -0.01 2.72
C ALA A 109 -2.14 0.25 3.36
N SER A 110 -1.56 -0.76 4.02
CA SER A 110 -0.21 -0.66 4.60
C SER A 110 0.87 -0.44 3.54
N SER A 111 0.72 -1.06 2.37
CA SER A 111 1.63 -0.86 1.22
C SER A 111 1.56 0.58 0.69
N ILE A 112 0.35 1.11 0.46
CA ILE A 112 0.19 2.49 0.00
C ILE A 112 0.76 3.49 1.02
N GLY A 113 0.54 3.25 2.32
CA GLY A 113 1.15 4.03 3.39
C GLY A 113 2.67 4.04 3.33
N ALA A 114 3.29 2.88 3.09
CA ALA A 114 4.74 2.75 2.93
C ALA A 114 5.26 3.45 1.67
N ALA A 115 4.52 3.40 0.55
CA ALA A 115 4.88 4.08 -0.70
C ALA A 115 4.77 5.60 -0.64
N THR A 116 3.97 6.14 0.29
CA THR A 116 3.81 7.59 0.52
C THR A 116 4.69 8.05 1.71
N TYR A 117 5.57 7.19 2.23
CA TYR A 117 6.45 7.48 3.37
C TYR A 117 5.73 7.88 4.68
N ASN A 118 4.44 7.55 4.82
CA ASN A 118 3.64 7.87 6.00
C ASN A 118 3.60 6.68 6.97
N TYR A 119 4.70 6.45 7.67
CA TYR A 119 4.83 5.29 8.57
C TYR A 119 3.91 5.33 9.79
N GLU A 120 3.55 6.52 10.27
CA GLU A 120 2.64 6.69 11.42
C GLU A 120 1.24 6.13 11.12
N LEU A 121 0.74 6.33 9.90
CA LEU A 121 -0.57 5.81 9.47
C LEU A 121 -0.59 4.28 9.44
N ILE A 122 0.53 3.65 9.08
CA ILE A 122 0.68 2.19 9.11
C ILE A 122 0.56 1.71 10.57
N GLY A 123 1.27 2.36 11.50
CA GLY A 123 1.21 2.02 12.92
C GLY A 123 -0.20 2.12 13.50
N ILE A 124 -0.93 3.19 13.17
CA ILE A 124 -2.33 3.39 13.59
C ILE A 124 -3.23 2.30 13.02
N LEU A 125 -3.05 1.94 11.75
CA LEU A 125 -3.84 0.90 11.10
C LEU A 125 -3.63 -0.47 11.75
N PHE A 126 -2.39 -0.84 12.08
CA PHE A 126 -2.11 -2.07 12.82
C PHE A 126 -2.61 -2.03 14.27
N ALA A 127 -2.66 -0.87 14.92
CA ALA A 127 -3.25 -0.75 16.25
C ALA A 127 -4.78 -0.89 16.24
N ALA A 128 -5.42 -0.60 15.11
CA ALA A 128 -6.88 -0.70 14.95
C ALA A 128 -7.38 -2.11 14.58
N VAL A 129 -6.51 -2.96 14.03
CA VAL A 129 -6.80 -4.35 13.61
C VAL A 129 -6.48 -5.34 14.72
#